data_AF-A0A7D6CMS5-F1
#
_entry.id   AF-A0A7D6CMS5-F1
#
_cell.length_a   1.000
_cell.length_b   1.000
_cell.length_c   1.000
_cell.angle_alpha   90.00
_cell.angle_beta   90.00
_cell.angle_gamma   90.00
#
_symmetry.space_group_name_H-M   'P 1'
#
loop_
_entity.id
_entity.type
_entity.pdbx_description
1 polymer ?
#
loop_
_entity_poly.entity_id
_entity_poly.type
_entity_poly.pdbx_seq_one_letter_code
_entity_poly.pdbx_strand_id
1 'polypeptide(L)' 'MSARTQTIDEPVTCRLCGTKNDHHYTYCRECLGQLPARPDSRRQHIN' A
#
# COMPACT_ATOMS: atom_id res chain seq x y z
N MET A 1 17.28 21.16 -0.16
CA MET A 1 17.57 19.86 0.48
C MET A 1 16.44 18.90 0.14
N SER A 2 16.78 17.74 -0.43
CA SER A 2 15.88 16.82 -1.14
C SER A 2 14.62 16.44 -0.37
N ALA A 3 13.47 16.67 -0.99
CA ALA A 3 12.20 16.06 -0.59
C ALA A 3 12.39 14.54 -0.67
N ARG A 4 12.34 13.86 0.47
CA ARG A 4 12.29 12.40 0.51
C ARG A 4 10.94 12.01 -0.07
N THR A 5 10.92 11.63 -1.34
CA THR A 5 9.83 10.83 -1.91
C THR A 5 9.80 9.55 -1.09
N GLN A 6 9.00 9.50 -0.04
CA GLN A 6 8.66 8.25 0.64
C GLN A 6 7.83 7.46 -0.36
N THR A 7 8.50 6.71 -1.23
CA THR A 7 7.85 5.61 -1.91
C THR A 7 7.42 4.68 -0.79
N ILE A 8 6.11 4.58 -0.60
CA ILE A 8 5.52 3.72 0.42
C ILE A 8 5.67 2.29 -0.10
N ASP A 9 6.91 1.80 -0.11
CA ASP A 9 7.30 0.44 -0.51
C ASP A 9 7.06 -0.57 0.63
N GLU A 10 6.38 -0.15 1.70
CA GLU A 10 6.16 -1.01 2.85
C GLU A 10 5.14 -2.12 2.54
N PRO A 11 5.50 -3.40 2.77
CA PRO A 11 4.60 -4.52 2.58
C PRO A 11 3.30 -4.37 3.38
N VAL A 12 2.19 -4.80 2.77
CA VAL A 12 0.86 -4.77 3.40
C VAL A 12 0.51 -6.13 3.97
N THR A 13 0.20 -6.17 5.27
CA THR A 13 -0.30 -7.39 5.92
C THR A 13 -1.78 -7.57 5.67
N CYS A 14 -2.18 -8.74 5.16
CA CYS A 14 -3.57 -9.11 4.98
C CYS A 14 -4.27 -9.24 6.33
N ARG A 15 -5.42 -8.56 6.49
CA ARG A 15 -6.20 -8.60 7.74
C ARG A 15 -7.02 -9.89 7.90
N LEU A 16 -7.19 -10.68 6.85
CA LEU A 16 -7.97 -11.93 6.89
C LEU A 16 -7.11 -13.13 7.29
N CYS A 17 -5.90 -13.26 6.70
CA CYS A 17 -5.04 -14.44 6.90
C CYS A 17 -3.64 -14.13 7.44
N GLY A 18 -3.29 -12.86 7.64
CA GLY A 18 -1.99 -12.46 8.19
C GLY A 18 -0.82 -12.49 7.21
N THR A 19 -1.01 -12.89 5.96
CA THR A 19 0.05 -12.91 4.94
C THR A 19 0.59 -11.50 4.67
N LYS A 20 1.91 -11.36 4.62
CA LYS A 20 2.57 -10.14 4.11
C LYS A 20 2.56 -10.15 2.58
N ASN A 21 1.99 -9.12 1.99
CA ASN A 21 1.89 -8.94 0.55
C ASN A 21 2.72 -7.73 0.13
N ASP A 22 3.21 -7.77 -1.10
CA ASP A 22 3.78 -6.58 -1.71
C ASP A 22 2.69 -5.50 -1.85
N HIS A 23 3.05 -4.26 -1.58
CA HIS A 23 2.19 -3.09 -1.67
C HIS A 23 1.63 -2.82 -3.09
N HIS A 24 2.13 -3.45 -4.14
CA HIS A 24 1.55 -3.40 -5.50
C HIS A 24 0.27 -4.24 -5.65
N TYR A 25 0.01 -5.19 -4.74
CA TYR A 25 -1.17 -6.04 -4.84
C TYR A 25 -2.42 -5.35 -4.28
N THR A 26 -3.53 -5.49 -5.00
CA THR A 26 -4.88 -5.10 -4.55
C THR A 26 -5.61 -6.23 -3.83
N TYR A 27 -5.05 -7.44 -3.85
CA TYR A 27 -5.60 -8.65 -3.22
C TYR A 27 -4.48 -9.49 -2.58
N CYS A 28 -4.82 -10.27 -1.56
CA CYS A 28 -3.88 -11.15 -0.90
C CYS A 28 -3.52 -12.33 -1.80
N ARG A 29 -2.23 -12.67 -1.90
CA ARG A 29 -1.75 -13.79 -2.70
C ARG A 29 -2.17 -15.18 -2.21
N GLU A 30 -2.55 -15.27 -0.93
CA GLU A 30 -2.89 -16.56 -0.29
C GLU A 30 -4.41 -16.76 -0.21
N CYS A 31 -5.13 -15.81 0.39
CA CYS A 31 -6.57 -15.96 0.63
C CYS A 31 -7.46 -15.20 -0.35
N LEU A 32 -6.87 -14.47 -1.32
CA LEU A 32 -7.57 -13.61 -2.29
C LEU A 32 -8.40 -12.48 -1.67
N GLY A 33 -8.29 -12.27 -0.36
CA GLY A 33 -8.93 -11.17 0.35
C GLY A 33 -8.47 -9.80 -0.13
N GLN A 34 -9.37 -8.84 -0.20
CA GLN A 34 -9.05 -7.49 -0.66
C GLN A 34 -8.06 -6.80 0.29
N LEU A 35 -7.01 -6.21 -0.28
CA LEU A 35 -6.05 -5.41 0.47
C LEU A 35 -6.47 -3.93 0.44
N PRO A 36 -6.13 -3.15 1.49
CA PRO A 36 -6.40 -1.72 1.47
C PRO A 36 -5.76 -1.11 0.22
N ALA A 37 -6.56 -0.37 -0.55
CA ALA A 37 -6.04 0.43 -1.63
C ALA A 37 -4.94 1.34 -1.07
N ARG A 38 -3.83 1.50 -1.79
CA ARG A 38 -2.81 2.48 -1.42
C ARG A 38 -3.53 3.81 -1.13
N PRO A 39 -3.15 4.56 -0.09
CA PRO A 39 -3.55 5.96 -0.05
C PRO A 39 -3.04 6.57 -1.35
N ASP A 40 -4.00 6.86 -2.22
CA ASP A 40 -3.80 7.40 -3.55
C ASP A 40 -2.81 8.57 -3.44
N SER A 41 -1.86 8.67 -4.38
CA SER A 41 -1.00 9.83 -4.58
C SER A 41 -1.80 11.08 -5.01
N ARG A 42 -3.00 11.28 -4.47
CA ARG A 42 -3.91 12.41 -4.65
C ARG A 42 -4.13 13.10 -3.32
N ARG A 43 -3.11 13.80 -2.83
CA ARG A 43 -3.26 15.08 -2.12
C ARG A 43 -1.90 15.62 -1.73
N GLN A 44 -1.34 16.48 -2.57
CA GLN A 44 -0.96 17.81 -2.10
C GLN A 44 -1.49 18.81 -3.12
N HIS A 45 -2.68 19.33 -2.81
CA HIS A 45 -3.17 20.57 -3.38
C HIS A 45 -2.10 21.64 -3.16
N ILE A 46 -1.79 22.34 -4.24
CA ILE A 46 -0.96 23.53 -4.30
C ILE A 46 -1.69 24.61 -3.49
N ASN A 47 -1.00 25.25 -2.53
CA ASN A 47 -1.47 26.45 -1.85
C ASN A 47 -0.34 27.47 -1.81
#